data_AF-A0A150Y370-F1
#
_entry.id   AF-A0A150Y370-F1
#
_cell.length_a   1.000
_cell.length_b   1.000
_cell.length_c   1.000
_cell.angle_alpha   90.00
_cell.angle_beta   90.00
_cell.angle_gamma   90.00
#
_symmetry.space_group_name_H-M   'P 1'
#
loop_
_entity.id
_entity.type
_entity.pdbx_description
1 polymer ?
#
loop_
_entity_poly.entity_id
_entity_poly.type
_entity_poly.pdbx_seq_one_letter_code
_entity_poly.pdbx_strand_id
1 'polypeptide(L)'
;MPTKTGQVYLPIDEADLQYYRYLSLFEMLLLTVIKVLILLMIRRLILNFSKGDFFITSNYQLLYRIGGLLTIVPIILFAFESYFTDGFTSLGLSLPEGYSLNMKEVSFQWNYMYISLLLILTAQAFKQGIEFKTDKDLTI
;
A
#
# COMPACT_ATOMS: atom_id res chain seq x y z
N MET A 1 33.73 -17.13 13.43
CA MET A 1 34.34 -17.52 12.13
C MET A 1 34.23 -16.32 11.19
N PRO A 2 35.26 -16.00 10.38
CA PRO A 2 35.21 -14.86 9.48
C PRO A 2 34.19 -15.10 8.36
N THR A 3 33.27 -14.16 8.18
CA THR A 3 32.31 -14.13 7.07
C THR A 3 33.08 -13.93 5.77
N LYS A 4 33.20 -14.98 4.94
CA LYS A 4 33.77 -14.84 3.60
C LYS A 4 32.72 -14.16 2.73
N THR A 5 32.96 -12.91 2.34
CA THR A 5 32.20 -12.21 1.30
C THR A 5 32.72 -12.64 -0.06
N GLY A 6 31.87 -13.27 -0.87
CA GLY A 6 32.20 -13.74 -2.21
C GLY A 6 30.96 -13.84 -3.08
N GLN A 7 31.12 -13.69 -4.40
CA GLN A 7 30.05 -13.92 -5.35
C GLN A 7 29.89 -15.44 -5.56
N VAL A 8 28.68 -15.95 -5.31
CA VAL A 8 28.32 -17.35 -5.53
C VAL A 8 27.37 -17.41 -6.71
N TYR A 9 27.70 -18.21 -7.73
CA TYR A 9 26.78 -18.51 -8.82
C TYR A 9 25.71 -19.49 -8.33
N LEU A 10 24.47 -19.03 -8.30
CA LEU A 10 23.31 -19.87 -8.02
C LEU A 10 22.65 -20.23 -9.35
N PRO A 11 22.57 -21.52 -9.72
CA PRO A 11 21.89 -21.93 -10.94
C PRO A 11 20.38 -21.80 -10.73
N ILE A 12 19.82 -20.65 -11.10
CA ILE A 12 18.38 -20.40 -11.10
C ILE A 12 17.89 -20.62 -12.53
N ASP A 13 16.79 -21.37 -12.69
CA ASP A 13 16.18 -21.56 -14.01
C ASP A 13 15.69 -20.21 -14.56
N GLU A 14 15.89 -19.97 -15.86
CA GLU A 14 15.42 -18.77 -16.53
C GLU A 14 13.89 -18.64 -16.43
N ALA A 15 13.16 -19.75 -16.39
CA ALA A 15 11.70 -19.78 -16.24
C ALA A 15 11.25 -19.18 -14.89
N ASP A 16 11.91 -19.57 -13.79
CA ASP A 16 11.63 -19.05 -12.45
C ASP A 16 11.95 -17.55 -12.37
N LEU A 17 13.08 -17.16 -12.97
CA LEU A 17 13.53 -15.78 -13.00
C LEU A 17 12.55 -14.88 -13.79
N GLN A 18 11.98 -15.38 -14.88
CA GLN A 18 10.92 -14.70 -15.63
C GLN A 18 9.63 -14.57 -14.81
N TYR A 19 9.22 -15.63 -14.08
CA TYR A 19 8.04 -15.59 -13.23
C TYR A 19 8.13 -14.49 -12.16
N TYR A 20 9.21 -14.45 -11.39
CA TYR A 20 9.42 -13.41 -10.37
C TYR A 20 9.50 -12.01 -10.98
N ARG A 21 10.08 -11.88 -12.17
CA ARG A 21 10.10 -10.61 -12.91
C ARG A 21 8.67 -10.16 -13.26
N TYR A 22 7.83 -11.02 -13.83
CA TYR A 22 6.45 -10.67 -14.14
C TYR A 22 5.63 -10.35 -12.90
N LEU A 23 5.85 -11.08 -11.80
CA LEU A 23 5.19 -10.81 -10.52
C LEU A 23 5.55 -9.41 -9.99
N SER A 24 6.84 -9.03 -10.05
CA SER A 24 7.29 -7.70 -9.62
C SER A 24 6.72 -6.57 -10.51
N LEU A 25 6.64 -6.80 -11.83
CA LEU A 25 6.00 -5.85 -12.76
C LEU A 25 4.51 -5.69 -12.48
N PHE A 26 3.82 -6.79 -12.16
CA PHE A 26 2.42 -6.76 -11.78
C PHE A 26 2.20 -5.98 -10.47
N GLU A 27 3.05 -6.19 -9.46
CA GLU A 27 3.03 -5.42 -8.21
C GLU A 27 3.20 -3.92 -8.48
N MET A 28 4.21 -3.54 -9.27
CA MET A 28 4.46 -2.15 -9.64
C MET A 28 3.28 -1.53 -10.37
N LEU A 29 2.67 -2.26 -11.31
CA LEU A 29 1.48 -1.81 -12.03
C LEU A 29 0.31 -1.59 -11.08
N LEU A 30 0.04 -2.55 -10.20
CA LEU A 30 -1.05 -2.50 -9.22
C LEU A 30 -0.90 -1.28 -8.30
N LEU A 31 0.28 -1.06 -7.73
CA LEU A 31 0.56 0.10 -6.88
C LEU A 31 0.43 1.42 -7.65
N THR A 32 0.83 1.44 -8.93
CA THR A 32 0.69 2.63 -9.79
C THR A 32 -0.78 2.97 -10.02
N VAL A 33 -1.62 1.97 -10.31
CA VAL A 33 -3.06 2.17 -10.46
C VAL A 33 -3.67 2.73 -9.18
N ILE A 34 -3.34 2.16 -8.02
CA ILE A 34 -3.83 2.65 -6.71
C ILE A 34 -3.42 4.12 -6.50
N LYS A 35 -2.15 4.47 -6.76
CA LYS A 35 -1.66 5.85 -6.64
C LYS A 35 -2.41 6.81 -7.55
N VAL A 36 -2.63 6.45 -8.81
CA VAL A 36 -3.39 7.27 -9.77
C VAL A 36 -4.82 7.49 -9.29
N LEU A 37 -5.50 6.44 -8.79
CA LEU A 37 -6.84 6.56 -8.23
C LEU A 37 -6.89 7.53 -7.04
N ILE A 38 -5.94 7.41 -6.12
CA ILE A 38 -5.82 8.31 -4.96
C ILE A 38 -5.63 9.77 -5.43
N LEU A 39 -4.73 10.02 -6.39
CA LEU A 39 -4.49 11.36 -6.91
C LEU A 39 -5.74 11.97 -7.58
N LEU A 40 -6.48 11.18 -8.35
CA LEU A 40 -7.74 11.62 -8.95
C LEU A 40 -8.78 11.99 -7.89
N MET A 41 -8.85 11.24 -6.78
CA MET A 41 -9.75 11.52 -5.67
C MET A 41 -9.34 12.77 -4.87
N ILE A 42 -8.04 12.93 -4.60
CA ILE A 42 -7.49 14.13 -3.95
C ILE A 42 -7.77 15.37 -4.79
N ARG A 43 -7.56 15.30 -6.11
CA ARG A 43 -7.88 16.40 -7.03
C ARG A 43 -9.35 16.81 -6.90
N ARG A 44 -10.28 15.86 -6.82
CA ARG A 44 -11.72 16.14 -6.64
C ARG A 44 -12.00 16.81 -5.29
N LEU A 45 -11.37 16.35 -4.21
CA LEU A 45 -11.49 16.99 -2.88
C LEU A 45 -11.03 18.45 -2.92
N ILE A 46 -9.86 18.71 -3.51
CA ILE A 46 -9.32 20.08 -3.64
C ILE A 46 -10.28 20.98 -4.42
N LEU A 47 -10.84 20.48 -5.53
CA LEU A 47 -11.81 21.24 -6.31
C LEU A 47 -13.08 21.57 -5.52
N ASN A 48 -13.59 20.64 -4.71
CA ASN A 48 -14.76 20.89 -3.87
C ASN A 48 -14.45 21.91 -2.77
N PHE A 49 -13.29 21.79 -2.10
CA PHE A 49 -12.87 22.75 -1.08
C PHE A 49 -12.63 24.14 -1.65
N SER A 50 -12.10 24.25 -2.87
CA SER A 50 -11.92 25.55 -3.54
C SER A 50 -13.23 26.27 -3.84
N LYS A 51 -14.35 25.54 -3.93
CA LYS A 51 -15.70 26.08 -4.11
C LYS A 51 -16.40 26.43 -2.79
N GLY A 52 -15.78 26.14 -1.65
CA GLY A 52 -16.40 26.29 -0.32
C GLY A 52 -17.28 25.12 0.10
N ASP A 53 -17.38 24.06 -0.71
CA ASP A 53 -18.20 22.89 -0.42
C ASP A 53 -17.44 21.89 0.44
N PHE A 54 -17.33 22.15 1.75
CA PHE A 54 -16.60 21.30 2.69
C PHE A 54 -17.44 20.08 3.15
N PHE A 55 -18.58 20.34 3.78
CA PHE A 55 -19.46 19.31 4.35
C PHE A 55 -20.50 18.83 3.33
N ILE A 56 -20.03 18.05 2.35
CA ILE A 56 -20.89 17.36 1.37
C ILE A 56 -20.61 15.87 1.36
N THR A 57 -21.63 15.06 1.08
CA THR A 57 -21.54 13.58 1.07
C THR A 57 -20.46 13.07 0.13
N SER A 58 -20.22 13.75 -1.00
CA SER A 58 -19.15 13.39 -1.93
C SER A 58 -17.77 13.47 -1.28
N ASN A 59 -17.48 14.47 -0.44
CA ASN A 59 -16.16 14.63 0.19
C ASN A 59 -15.93 13.56 1.25
N TYR A 60 -16.94 13.28 2.07
CA TYR A 60 -16.93 12.17 3.01
C TYR A 60 -16.58 10.85 2.30
N GLN A 61 -17.28 10.53 1.21
CA GLN A 61 -17.05 9.30 0.47
C GLN A 61 -15.64 9.25 -0.15
N LEU A 62 -15.14 10.36 -0.68
CA LEU A 62 -13.78 10.44 -1.24
C LEU A 62 -12.72 10.19 -0.16
N LEU A 63 -12.82 10.86 1.00
CA LEU A 63 -11.89 10.67 2.12
C LEU A 63 -11.89 9.22 2.62
N TYR A 64 -13.08 8.64 2.80
CA TYR A 64 -13.21 7.25 3.24
C TYR A 64 -12.59 6.26 2.25
N ARG A 65 -12.81 6.47 0.95
CA ARG A 65 -12.21 5.62 -0.10
C ARG A 65 -10.70 5.78 -0.20
N ILE A 66 -10.16 7.00 -0.08
CA ILE A 66 -8.70 7.22 -0.04
C ILE A 66 -8.10 6.50 1.17
N GLY A 67 -8.71 6.64 2.35
CA GLY A 67 -8.31 5.91 3.55
C GLY A 67 -8.34 4.39 3.34
N GLY A 68 -9.43 3.85 2.78
CA GLY A 68 -9.54 2.43 2.44
C GLY A 68 -8.43 1.95 1.50
N LEU A 69 -8.14 2.69 0.43
CA LEU A 69 -7.05 2.35 -0.50
C LEU A 69 -5.68 2.36 0.19
N LEU A 70 -5.40 3.37 1.03
CA LEU A 70 -4.15 3.44 1.79
C LEU A 70 -4.02 2.33 2.85
N THR A 71 -5.13 1.80 3.36
CA THR A 71 -5.12 0.60 4.22
C THR A 71 -4.71 -0.65 3.46
N ILE A 72 -5.10 -0.77 2.20
CA ILE A 72 -4.81 -1.96 1.38
C ILE A 72 -3.34 -1.98 0.94
N VAL A 73 -2.72 -0.82 0.68
CA VAL A 73 -1.32 -0.71 0.23
C VAL A 73 -0.30 -1.49 1.09
N PRO A 74 -0.22 -1.31 2.42
CA PRO A 74 0.75 -2.02 3.24
C PRO A 74 0.49 -3.54 3.29
N ILE A 75 -0.77 -3.96 3.14
CA ILE A 75 -1.14 -5.39 3.06
C ILE A 75 -0.62 -6.00 1.76
N ILE A 76 -0.81 -5.31 0.63
CA ILE A 76 -0.26 -5.73 -0.66
C ILE A 76 1.25 -5.84 -0.58
N LEU A 77 1.94 -4.77 -0.14
CA LEU A 77 3.40 -4.75 -0.05
C LEU A 77 3.93 -5.89 0.82
N PHE A 78 3.33 -6.09 2.00
CA PHE A 78 3.72 -7.18 2.88
C PHE A 78 3.50 -8.56 2.24
N ALA A 79 2.36 -8.79 1.59
CA ALA A 79 2.07 -10.07 0.95
C ALA A 79 3.04 -10.40 -0.20
N PHE A 80 3.38 -9.41 -1.03
CA PHE A 80 4.38 -9.58 -2.08
C PHE A 80 5.78 -9.81 -1.50
N GLU A 81 6.24 -8.97 -0.56
CA GLU A 81 7.56 -9.14 0.08
C GLU A 81 7.70 -10.49 0.80
N SER A 82 6.66 -10.95 1.52
CA SER A 82 6.64 -12.28 2.14
C SER A 82 6.71 -13.39 1.10
N TYR A 83 5.89 -13.31 0.05
CA TYR A 83 5.89 -14.31 -1.02
C TYR A 83 7.24 -14.40 -1.74
N PHE A 84 7.90 -13.26 -2.02
CA PHE A 84 9.24 -13.25 -2.58
C PHE A 84 10.26 -13.90 -1.63
N THR A 85 10.23 -13.56 -0.34
CA THR A 85 11.18 -14.09 0.64
C THR A 85 11.04 -15.61 0.81
N ASP A 86 9.80 -16.10 0.89
CA ASP A 86 9.50 -17.53 0.99
C ASP A 86 9.78 -18.28 -0.33
N GLY A 87 9.51 -17.64 -1.47
CA GLY A 87 9.82 -18.16 -2.80
C GLY A 87 11.32 -18.37 -3.03
N PHE A 88 12.15 -17.38 -2.66
CA PHE A 88 13.60 -17.48 -2.81
C PHE A 88 14.24 -18.48 -1.85
N THR A 89 13.69 -18.68 -0.65
CA THR A 89 14.17 -19.68 0.31
C THR A 89 13.74 -21.10 -0.08
N SER A 90 12.60 -21.26 -0.77
CA SER A 90 12.06 -22.55 -1.21
C SER A 90 12.58 -23.06 -2.56
N LEU A 91 13.29 -22.23 -3.34
CA LEU A 91 13.97 -22.61 -4.60
C LEU A 91 15.08 -23.67 -4.44
N GLY A 92 15.24 -24.28 -3.26
CA GLY A 92 16.20 -25.37 -3.04
C GLY A 92 17.66 -24.96 -3.22
N LEU A 93 17.93 -23.65 -3.22
CA LEU A 93 19.27 -23.08 -3.34
C LEU A 93 20.05 -23.39 -2.05
N SER A 94 20.64 -24.58 -1.99
CA SER A 94 21.58 -24.96 -0.94
C SER A 94 22.81 -24.08 -1.09
N LEU A 95 22.93 -23.07 -0.23
CA LEU A 95 24.15 -22.28 -0.17
C LEU A 95 25.33 -23.18 0.20
N PRO A 96 26.53 -22.93 -0.37
CA PRO A 96 27.74 -23.61 0.08
C PRO A 96 27.93 -23.44 1.59
N GLU A 97 28.50 -24.45 2.26
CA GLU A 97 28.73 -24.40 3.70
C GLU A 97 29.41 -23.09 4.13
N GLY A 98 28.82 -22.40 5.11
CA GLY A 98 29.31 -21.13 5.64
C GLY A 98 28.77 -19.86 4.98
N TYR A 99 27.89 -19.96 3.97
CA TYR A 99 27.19 -18.82 3.38
C TYR A 99 25.73 -18.76 3.85
N SER A 100 25.25 -17.56 4.15
CA SER A 100 23.83 -17.27 4.41
C SER A 100 23.35 -16.19 3.45
N LEU A 101 22.10 -16.31 2.99
CA LEU A 101 21.46 -15.22 2.25
C LEU A 101 21.15 -14.09 3.22
N ASN A 102 21.73 -12.92 2.98
CA ASN A 102 21.33 -11.70 3.67
C ASN A 102 20.04 -11.17 3.01
N MET A 103 18.91 -11.79 3.33
CA MET A 103 17.61 -11.31 2.90
C MET A 103 17.18 -10.17 3.82
N LYS A 104 16.69 -9.08 3.24
CA LYS A 104 16.07 -8.00 3.99
C LYS A 104 14.84 -8.56 4.71
N GLU A 105 14.75 -8.36 6.01
CA GLU A 105 13.55 -8.75 6.77
C GLU A 105 12.31 -8.06 6.20
N VAL A 106 11.25 -8.83 6.00
CA VAL A 106 9.96 -8.31 5.55
C VAL A 106 9.35 -7.52 6.70
N SER A 107 9.14 -6.22 6.48
CA SER A 107 8.65 -5.31 7.52
C SER A 107 7.32 -4.71 7.11
N PHE A 108 6.29 -4.87 7.94
CA PHE A 108 4.99 -4.27 7.68
C PHE A 108 5.06 -2.74 7.73
N GLN A 109 4.49 -2.08 6.72
CA GLN A 109 4.59 -0.62 6.59
C GLN A 109 3.51 0.12 7.39
N TRP A 110 3.69 0.18 8.72
CA TRP A 110 2.74 0.79 9.66
C TRP A 110 2.39 2.26 9.38
N ASN A 111 3.29 3.03 8.77
CA ASN A 111 3.04 4.43 8.43
C ASN A 111 1.80 4.62 7.54
N TYR A 112 1.61 3.73 6.56
CA TYR A 112 0.41 3.78 5.71
C TYR A 112 -0.86 3.50 6.50
N MET A 113 -0.77 2.59 7.47
CA MET A 113 -1.88 2.22 8.34
C MET A 113 -2.30 3.38 9.26
N TYR A 114 -1.34 4.10 9.83
CA TYR A 114 -1.65 5.27 10.65
C TYR A 114 -2.28 6.40 9.83
N ILE A 115 -1.74 6.69 8.64
CA ILE A 115 -2.28 7.72 7.75
C ILE A 115 -3.70 7.34 7.29
N SER A 116 -3.93 6.07 6.96
CA SER A 116 -5.25 5.63 6.50
C SER A 116 -6.31 5.75 7.60
N LEU A 117 -5.97 5.37 8.84
CA LEU A 117 -6.86 5.51 10.00
C LEU A 117 -7.21 6.97 10.26
N LEU A 118 -6.21 7.87 10.21
CA LEU A 118 -6.45 9.31 10.37
C LEU A 118 -7.40 9.85 9.29
N LEU A 119 -7.25 9.41 8.04
CA LEU A 119 -8.15 9.81 6.96
C LEU A 119 -9.57 9.27 7.14
N ILE A 120 -9.72 8.04 7.63
CA ILE A 120 -11.04 7.45 7.93
C ILE A 120 -11.71 8.21 9.08
N LEU A 121 -10.97 8.56 10.14
CA LEU A 121 -11.48 9.38 11.24
C LEU A 121 -11.89 10.77 10.75
N THR A 122 -11.08 11.39 9.88
CA THR A 122 -11.43 12.66 9.24
C THR A 122 -12.70 12.53 8.41
N ALA A 123 -12.87 11.42 7.67
CA ALA A 123 -14.11 11.16 6.94
C ALA A 123 -15.32 11.07 7.89
N GLN A 124 -15.18 10.40 9.04
CA GLN A 124 -16.26 10.34 10.04
C GLN A 124 -16.60 11.73 10.61
N ALA A 125 -15.61 12.57 10.87
CA ALA A 125 -15.85 13.95 11.31
C ALA A 125 -16.61 14.76 10.23
N PHE A 126 -16.28 14.57 8.95
CA PHE A 126 -17.03 15.17 7.85
C PHE A 126 -18.47 14.66 7.78
N LYS A 127 -18.69 13.37 8.03
CA LYS A 127 -20.04 12.78 8.09
C LYS A 127 -20.88 13.45 9.19
N GLN A 128 -20.35 13.58 10.39
CA GLN A 128 -21.01 14.28 11.49
C GLN A 128 -21.28 15.75 11.15
N GLY A 129 -20.33 16.44 10.51
CA GLY A 129 -20.52 17.81 10.07
C GLY A 129 -21.66 17.98 9.04
N ILE A 130 -21.88 16.98 8.18
CA ILE A 130 -23.01 16.95 7.24
C ILE A 130 -24.34 16.76 8.00
N GLU A 131 -24.37 15.84 8.97
CA GLU A 131 -25.56 15.58 9.80
C GLU A 131 -25.97 16.86 10.56
N PHE A 132 -25.01 17.55 11.21
CA PHE A 132 -25.28 18.81 11.91
C PHE A 132 -25.78 19.93 11.01
N LYS A 133 -25.28 20.03 9.77
CA LYS A 133 -25.75 21.02 8.80
C LYS A 133 -27.21 20.75 8.44
N THR A 134 -27.54 19.49 8.20
CA THR A 134 -28.89 19.05 7.81
C THR A 134 -29.89 19.30 8.94
N ASP A 135 -29.52 18.98 10.18
CA ASP A 135 -30.40 19.18 11.34
C ASP A 135 -30.72 20.66 11.60
N LYS A 136 -29.73 21.55 11.44
CA LYS A 136 -29.93 23.01 11.57
C LYS A 136 -30.81 23.60 10.47
N ASP A 137 -30.69 23.09 9.24
CA ASP A 137 -31.53 23.54 8.13
C ASP A 137 -33.00 23.08 8.29
N LEU A 138 -33.27 22.02 9.09
CA LEU A 138 -34.61 21.50 9.39
C LEU A 138 -35.28 22.16 10.61
N THR A 139 -34.56 22.94 11.42
CA THR A 139 -35.08 23.58 12.64
C THR A 139 -35.48 25.06 12.47
N ILE A 140 -35.38 25.60 11.25
CA ILE A 140 -35.83 26.96 10.88
C ILE A 140 -37.11 26.84 10.06
#